data_AF-A0A957DPI2-F1
#
_entry.id   AF-A0A957DPI2-F1
#
_cell.length_a   1.000
_cell.length_b   1.000
_cell.length_c   1.000
_cell.angle_alpha   90.00
_cell.angle_beta   90.00
_cell.angle_gamma   90.00
#
_symmetry.space_group_name_H-M   'P 1'
#
loop_
_entity.id
_entity.type
_entity.pdbx_description
1 polymer ?
#
loop_
_entity_poly.entity_id
_entity_poly.type
_entity_poly.pdbx_seq_one_letter_code
_entity_poly.pdbx_strand_id
1 'polypeptide(L)'
;MTDSVTRAADGNTFALSLNGKSQTYTNDKEGKRQAILDGLNAIETMAVGENVYLPSNESLRVVAAVLYPDGIQTEAAYQTVCQVTEKACAHLGYGGEVELGPPAVPFARRGAYRRQYPPVDDHLVRDELALAGTGSSVPRQEIACTILWNKAGMAVYGRHWSKLADAEQSLIQTQVDAIAAQAGWEKDNATATGSYTKPLPVDEATARSRLDDLLRRENGRPVLVSNVIYQAQLGAYGRGFYSNELAPLLQTIVSETLQAHGYRPTPQDGEYRPLPVTLAAATETNLQEELVALSPVMTELGQALLLRDVVEALGVASISEWQAEQLVADGRVSQALRKVGYQTELTWCQPYHFRPKRDDHEAQRVILKEVRVKNDPTRKLSLAQGLAVLTPALAIDDVDETLVYLEMVGAKQSVKANWAALVGGGKVHWIGRKRIRLDGMKEHVKIQATLPCGWANHILIHKQASLKEMNPEQPF
;
A
#
# COMPACT_ATOMS: atom_id res chain seq x y z
N MET A 1 37.84 50.49 3.15
CA MET A 1 39.12 50.56 2.41
C MET A 1 40.06 49.52 3.01
N THR A 2 40.78 48.75 2.19
CA THR A 2 41.70 47.70 2.67
C THR A 2 43.03 48.34 3.00
N ASP A 3 43.31 48.48 4.29
CA ASP A 3 44.38 49.38 4.74
C ASP A 3 45.72 48.65 4.95
N SER A 4 45.70 47.34 5.21
CA SER A 4 46.93 46.54 5.35
C SER A 4 46.66 45.03 5.36
N VAL A 5 47.61 44.27 4.81
CA VAL A 5 47.73 42.80 4.99
C VAL A 5 48.92 42.54 5.90
N THR A 6 48.74 41.78 6.98
CA THR A 6 49.82 41.44 7.91
C THR A 6 49.91 39.92 8.05
N ARG A 7 51.04 39.34 7.66
CA ARG A 7 51.29 37.90 7.82
C ARG A 7 51.63 37.59 9.28
N ALA A 8 51.05 36.52 9.81
CA ALA A 8 51.45 36.02 11.11
C ALA A 8 52.88 35.45 11.03
N ALA A 9 53.59 35.50 12.16
CA ALA A 9 54.98 35.02 12.25
C ALA A 9 55.12 33.52 11.97
N ASP A 10 54.02 32.76 12.06
CA ASP A 10 53.95 31.33 11.78
C ASP A 10 53.85 30.99 10.27
N GLY A 11 53.62 32.00 9.41
CA GLY A 11 53.44 31.83 7.96
C GLY A 11 52.14 31.14 7.53
N ASN A 12 51.33 30.66 8.47
CA ASN A 12 50.15 29.83 8.22
C ASN A 12 48.86 30.65 8.11
N THR A 13 48.86 31.87 8.67
CA THR A 13 47.70 32.78 8.62
C THR A 13 48.12 34.20 8.23
N PHE A 14 47.16 34.98 7.76
CA PHE A 14 47.34 36.41 7.55
C PHE A 14 46.08 37.17 7.96
N ALA A 15 46.27 38.41 8.39
CA ALA A 15 45.19 39.32 8.76
C ALA A 15 44.96 40.36 7.65
N LEU A 16 43.69 40.62 7.33
CA LEU A 16 43.24 41.64 6.40
C LEU A 16 42.42 42.68 7.18
N SER A 17 42.82 43.96 7.10
CA SER A 17 42.03 45.05 7.66
C SER A 17 40.92 45.46 6.69
N LEU A 18 39.66 45.20 7.07
CA LEU A 18 38.47 45.55 6.31
C LEU A 18 37.64 46.56 7.10
N ASN A 19 37.57 47.81 6.60
CA ASN A 19 36.81 48.89 7.22
C ASN A 19 37.14 49.07 8.73
N GLY A 20 38.43 49.01 9.08
CA GLY A 20 38.93 49.14 10.44
C GLY A 20 38.80 47.89 11.32
N LYS A 21 38.27 46.77 10.79
CA LYS A 21 38.21 45.47 11.49
C LYS A 21 39.22 44.52 10.89
N SER A 22 40.11 43.97 11.73
CA SER A 22 41.05 42.93 11.33
C SER A 22 40.36 41.57 11.31
N GLN A 23 40.41 40.88 10.18
CA GLN A 23 39.92 39.51 10.01
C GLN A 23 41.08 38.58 9.65
N THR A 24 41.11 37.38 10.23
CA THR A 24 42.21 36.42 10.05
C THR A 24 41.80 35.29 9.12
N TYR A 25 42.67 34.97 8.16
CA TYR A 25 42.48 33.93 7.15
C TYR A 25 43.65 32.96 7.13
N THR A 26 43.42 31.74 6.66
CA THR A 26 44.48 30.77 6.37
C THR A 26 45.26 31.20 5.11
N ASN A 27 46.57 30.98 5.10
CA ASN A 27 47.46 31.31 3.97
C ASN A 27 47.47 30.21 2.89
N ASP A 28 46.38 29.47 2.75
CA ASP A 28 46.16 28.48 1.70
C ASP A 28 45.27 29.04 0.59
N LYS A 29 44.94 28.20 -0.40
CA LYS A 29 44.14 28.63 -1.56
C LYS A 29 42.74 29.10 -1.16
N GLU A 30 42.09 28.40 -0.24
CA GLU A 30 40.71 28.70 0.15
C GLU A 30 40.65 29.93 1.07
N GLY A 31 41.58 30.06 2.03
CA GLY A 31 41.65 31.26 2.87
C GLY A 31 41.94 32.53 2.07
N LYS A 32 42.82 32.46 1.06
CA LYS A 32 43.05 33.58 0.12
C LYS A 32 41.81 33.90 -0.71
N ARG A 33 41.08 32.89 -1.17
CA ARG A 33 39.83 33.08 -1.90
C ARG A 33 38.81 33.82 -1.03
N GLN A 34 38.59 33.37 0.21
CA GLN A 34 37.65 34.01 1.12
C GLN A 34 38.06 35.46 1.44
N ALA A 35 39.34 35.70 1.71
CA ALA A 35 39.87 37.05 1.96
C ALA A 35 39.64 37.99 0.77
N ILE A 36 39.80 37.50 -0.47
CA ILE A 36 39.49 38.28 -1.67
C ILE A 36 37.99 38.62 -1.72
N LEU A 37 37.11 37.65 -1.51
CA LEU A 37 35.65 37.87 -1.59
C LEU A 37 35.17 38.84 -0.51
N ASP A 38 35.63 38.67 0.73
CA ASP A 38 35.29 39.58 1.83
C ASP A 38 35.86 40.99 1.58
N GLY A 39 37.08 41.07 1.06
CA GLY A 39 37.71 42.34 0.70
C GLY A 39 36.96 43.08 -0.41
N LEU A 40 36.51 42.39 -1.45
CA LEU A 40 35.72 42.98 -2.52
C LEU A 40 34.34 43.44 -2.03
N ASN A 41 33.69 42.67 -1.15
CA ASN A 41 32.41 43.05 -0.54
C ASN A 41 32.52 44.27 0.39
N ALA A 42 33.72 44.56 0.91
CA ALA A 42 33.98 45.71 1.78
C ALA A 42 34.22 47.03 1.02
N ILE A 43 34.37 46.98 -0.31
CA ILE A 43 34.58 48.16 -1.16
C ILE A 43 33.28 48.98 -1.24
N GLU A 44 33.39 50.31 -1.13
CA GLU A 44 32.25 51.22 -1.33
C GLU A 44 31.83 51.19 -2.81
N THR A 45 30.58 50.81 -3.06
CA THR A 45 30.02 50.78 -4.42
C THR A 45 29.42 52.14 -4.79
N MET A 46 29.20 52.33 -6.09
CA MET A 46 28.63 53.55 -6.64
C MET A 46 27.28 53.28 -7.30
N ALA A 47 26.25 53.98 -6.86
CA ALA A 47 24.94 53.93 -7.50
C ALA A 47 24.83 55.04 -8.57
N VAL A 48 24.47 54.65 -9.79
CA VAL A 48 24.16 55.57 -10.90
C VAL A 48 22.82 55.15 -11.49
N GLY A 49 21.77 55.94 -11.21
CA GLY A 49 20.40 55.53 -11.47
C GLY A 49 20.04 54.27 -10.67
N GLU A 50 19.55 53.25 -11.34
CA GLU A 50 19.22 51.94 -10.74
C GLU A 50 20.39 50.94 -10.74
N ASN A 51 21.55 51.34 -11.28
CA ASN A 51 22.70 50.46 -11.43
C ASN A 51 23.73 50.67 -10.32
N VAL A 52 24.33 49.57 -9.86
CA VAL A 52 25.41 49.57 -8.87
C VAL A 52 26.73 49.22 -9.57
N TYR A 53 27.80 49.92 -9.18
CA TYR A 53 29.11 49.81 -9.80
C TYR A 53 30.19 49.61 -8.74
N LEU A 54 31.09 48.66 -8.99
CA LEU A 54 32.27 48.41 -8.18
C LEU A 54 33.51 49.08 -8.82
N PRO A 55 34.26 49.94 -8.12
CA PRO A 55 35.47 50.55 -8.68
C PRO A 55 36.53 49.52 -9.08
N SER A 56 36.90 49.44 -10.37
CA SER A 56 37.84 48.42 -10.87
C SER A 56 39.22 48.50 -10.22
N ASN A 57 39.71 49.72 -10.03
CA ASN A 57 41.04 49.97 -9.45
C ASN A 57 41.11 49.54 -7.98
N GLU A 58 40.02 49.68 -7.23
CA GLU A 58 39.97 49.22 -5.83
C GLU A 58 39.91 47.70 -5.76
N SER A 59 39.12 47.06 -6.64
CA SER A 59 39.08 45.59 -6.75
C SER A 59 40.46 45.00 -7.06
N LEU A 60 41.18 45.58 -8.02
CA LEU A 60 42.56 45.15 -8.36
C LEU A 60 43.50 45.29 -7.17
N ARG A 61 43.39 46.39 -6.40
CA ARG A 61 44.22 46.61 -5.20
C ARG A 61 43.96 45.57 -4.11
N VAL A 62 42.69 45.22 -3.86
CA VAL A 62 42.32 44.17 -2.89
C VAL A 62 42.95 42.83 -3.28
N VAL A 63 42.78 42.42 -4.55
CA VAL A 63 43.31 41.14 -5.03
C VAL A 63 44.84 41.14 -5.02
N ALA A 64 45.47 42.24 -5.43
CA ALA A 64 46.92 42.40 -5.38
C ALA A 64 47.45 42.28 -3.95
N ALA A 65 46.80 42.94 -2.97
CA ALA A 65 47.22 42.90 -1.57
C ALA A 65 47.15 41.49 -0.98
N VAL A 66 46.14 40.70 -1.34
CA VAL A 66 45.99 39.32 -0.85
C VAL A 66 46.97 38.35 -1.52
N LEU A 67 47.15 38.45 -2.84
CA LEU A 67 48.01 37.51 -3.58
C LEU A 67 49.51 37.86 -3.47
N TYR A 68 49.83 39.16 -3.50
CA TYR A 68 51.18 39.70 -3.55
C TYR A 68 51.34 40.84 -2.53
N PRO A 69 51.33 40.56 -1.21
CA PRO A 69 51.40 41.59 -0.17
C PRO A 69 52.69 42.41 -0.20
N ASP A 70 53.78 41.84 -0.74
CA ASP A 70 55.07 42.52 -0.92
C ASP A 70 55.16 43.33 -2.24
N GLY A 71 54.03 43.44 -2.96
CA GLY A 71 53.92 44.12 -4.24
C GLY A 71 54.10 43.20 -5.46
N ILE A 72 53.54 43.62 -6.58
CA ILE A 72 53.64 42.93 -7.88
C ILE A 72 54.98 43.29 -8.52
N GLN A 73 55.83 42.29 -8.79
CA GLN A 73 57.19 42.48 -9.32
C GLN A 73 57.36 42.06 -10.79
N THR A 74 56.37 41.37 -11.38
CA THR A 74 56.45 40.84 -12.75
C THR A 74 55.14 41.04 -13.50
N GLU A 75 55.23 41.10 -14.83
CA GLU A 75 54.06 41.16 -15.72
C GLU A 75 53.14 39.94 -15.52
N ALA A 76 53.72 38.74 -15.36
CA ALA A 76 52.94 37.52 -15.11
C ALA A 76 52.12 37.58 -13.81
N ALA A 77 52.68 38.19 -12.75
CA ALA A 77 51.98 38.41 -11.49
C ALA A 77 50.85 39.44 -11.67
N TYR A 78 51.08 40.51 -12.44
CA TYR A 78 50.05 41.49 -12.78
C TYR A 78 48.87 40.84 -13.54
N GLN A 79 49.18 40.06 -14.59
CA GLN A 79 48.16 39.34 -15.36
C GLN A 79 47.36 38.35 -14.49
N THR A 80 48.03 37.68 -13.55
CA THR A 80 47.36 36.80 -12.57
C THR A 80 46.37 37.59 -11.69
N VAL A 81 46.78 38.75 -11.18
CA VAL A 81 45.88 39.63 -10.41
C VAL A 81 44.67 40.06 -11.25
N CYS A 82 44.88 40.48 -12.50
CA CYS A 82 43.78 40.86 -13.39
C CYS A 82 42.78 39.72 -13.59
N GLN A 83 43.27 38.51 -13.91
CA GLN A 83 42.43 37.33 -14.12
C GLN A 83 41.68 36.90 -12.86
N VAL A 84 42.35 36.92 -11.70
CA VAL A 84 41.71 36.58 -10.42
C VAL A 84 40.68 37.64 -10.04
N THR A 85 40.97 38.92 -10.28
CA THR A 85 40.02 40.02 -10.03
C THR A 85 38.78 39.87 -10.89
N GLU A 86 38.94 39.59 -12.18
CA GLU A 86 37.81 39.35 -13.08
C GLU A 86 36.94 38.18 -12.62
N LYS A 87 37.56 37.04 -12.28
CA LYS A 87 36.84 35.86 -11.77
C LYS A 87 36.14 36.12 -10.43
N ALA A 88 36.79 36.82 -9.51
CA ALA A 88 36.23 37.13 -8.19
C ALA A 88 35.09 38.16 -8.30
N CYS A 89 35.25 39.18 -9.14
CA CYS A 89 34.18 40.14 -9.42
C CYS A 89 32.97 39.45 -10.07
N ALA A 90 33.21 38.56 -11.05
CA ALA A 90 32.14 37.77 -11.67
C ALA A 90 31.42 36.86 -10.66
N HIS A 91 32.15 36.27 -9.70
CA HIS A 91 31.57 35.49 -8.61
C HIS A 91 30.65 36.31 -7.70
N LEU A 92 30.95 37.61 -7.53
CA LEU A 92 30.11 38.55 -6.79
C LEU A 92 29.02 39.21 -7.66
N GLY A 93 28.86 38.77 -8.91
CA GLY A 93 27.83 39.29 -9.82
C GLY A 93 28.19 40.60 -10.52
N TYR A 94 29.46 40.98 -10.57
CA TYR A 94 29.92 42.13 -11.34
C TYR A 94 30.43 41.73 -12.72
N GLY A 95 30.01 42.46 -13.75
CA GLY A 95 30.36 42.21 -15.14
C GLY A 95 31.70 42.80 -15.58
N GLY A 96 31.79 42.99 -16.90
CA GLY A 96 32.93 43.61 -17.54
C GLY A 96 33.15 45.06 -17.09
N GLU A 97 34.38 45.52 -17.30
CA GLU A 97 34.76 46.89 -17.02
C GLU A 97 34.06 47.88 -17.97
N VAL A 98 33.63 49.00 -17.43
CA VAL A 98 32.98 50.11 -18.12
C VAL A 98 33.52 51.43 -17.57
N GLU A 99 33.77 52.38 -18.45
CA GLU A 99 34.24 53.71 -18.07
C GLU A 99 33.05 54.59 -17.68
N LEU A 100 33.07 55.18 -16.48
CA LEU A 100 32.08 56.16 -16.05
C LEU A 100 32.70 57.56 -15.99
N GLY A 101 31.98 58.56 -16.52
CA GLY A 101 32.36 59.96 -16.48
C GLY A 101 31.17 60.89 -16.28
N PRO A 102 31.39 62.22 -16.20
CA PRO A 102 30.32 63.19 -16.10
C PRO A 102 29.37 63.15 -17.32
N PRO A 103 28.05 63.35 -17.15
CA PRO A 103 27.37 63.73 -15.91
C PRO A 103 26.98 62.56 -15.00
N ALA A 104 27.24 61.30 -15.38
CA ALA A 104 26.82 60.12 -14.63
C ALA A 104 27.51 60.02 -13.25
N VAL A 105 28.78 60.44 -13.18
CA VAL A 105 29.54 60.54 -11.92
C VAL A 105 30.29 61.88 -11.87
N PRO A 106 30.55 62.46 -10.69
CA PRO A 106 31.38 63.66 -10.56
C PRO A 106 32.76 63.45 -11.17
N PHE A 107 33.39 64.52 -11.68
CA PHE A 107 34.71 64.43 -12.34
C PHE A 107 35.79 63.79 -11.45
N ALA A 108 35.74 63.99 -10.13
CA ALA A 108 36.66 63.39 -9.16
C ALA A 108 36.49 61.87 -9.00
N ARG A 109 35.34 61.33 -9.41
CA ARG A 109 34.98 59.90 -9.33
C ARG A 109 34.91 59.24 -10.72
N ARG A 110 35.42 59.88 -11.77
CA ARG A 110 35.51 59.25 -13.10
C ARG A 110 36.51 58.10 -13.11
N GLY A 111 36.30 57.11 -13.95
CA GLY A 111 37.24 56.01 -14.14
C GLY A 111 36.56 54.70 -14.53
N ALA A 112 37.32 53.62 -14.40
CA ALA A 112 36.89 52.26 -14.67
C ALA A 112 36.09 51.65 -13.51
N TYR A 113 34.94 51.10 -13.84
CA TYR A 113 34.02 50.43 -12.92
C TYR A 113 33.54 49.10 -13.49
N ARG A 114 33.03 48.22 -12.64
CA ARG A 114 32.32 47.01 -13.04
C ARG A 114 30.88 47.13 -12.65
N ARG A 115 29.97 47.03 -13.62
CA ARG A 115 28.53 47.09 -13.36
C ARG A 115 28.07 45.80 -12.71
N GLN A 116 27.29 45.89 -11.64
CA GLN A 116 26.61 44.73 -11.06
C GLN A 116 25.51 44.25 -12.01
N TYR A 117 25.47 42.95 -12.27
CA TYR A 117 24.31 42.33 -12.91
C TYR A 117 23.09 42.42 -11.99
N PRO A 118 21.88 42.60 -12.53
CA PRO A 118 20.68 42.58 -11.72
C PRO A 118 20.54 41.21 -11.03
N PRO A 119 19.98 41.15 -9.80
CA PRO A 119 19.64 39.87 -9.20
C PRO A 119 18.60 39.13 -10.03
N VAL A 120 18.47 37.82 -9.80
CA VAL A 120 17.39 37.03 -10.37
C VAL A 120 16.05 37.57 -9.86
N ASP A 121 15.13 37.84 -10.77
CA ASP A 121 13.79 38.30 -10.43
C ASP A 121 12.99 37.17 -9.76
N ASP A 122 12.55 37.42 -8.54
CA ASP A 122 11.68 36.54 -7.75
C ASP A 122 10.41 36.14 -8.52
N HIS A 123 9.78 37.08 -9.22
CA HIS A 123 8.55 36.82 -9.95
C HIS A 123 8.79 35.84 -11.10
N LEU A 124 9.89 35.98 -11.84
CA LEU A 124 10.25 35.07 -12.92
C LEU A 124 10.36 33.63 -12.44
N VAL A 125 10.99 33.40 -11.28
CA VAL A 125 11.14 32.06 -10.70
C VAL A 125 9.80 31.53 -10.21
N ARG A 126 9.03 32.34 -9.48
CA ARG A 126 7.73 31.94 -8.91
C ARG A 126 6.68 31.64 -9.97
N ASP A 127 6.63 32.44 -11.03
CA ASP A 127 5.71 32.24 -12.15
C ASP A 127 6.01 30.92 -12.86
N GLU A 128 7.29 30.60 -13.05
CA GLU A 128 7.67 29.34 -13.67
C GLU A 128 7.43 28.13 -12.76
N LEU A 129 7.66 28.26 -11.44
CA LEU A 129 7.28 27.25 -10.47
C LEU A 129 5.76 27.01 -10.46
N ALA A 130 4.95 28.04 -10.67
CA ALA A 130 3.49 27.91 -10.73
C ALA A 130 3.01 27.12 -11.96
N LEU A 131 3.81 27.07 -13.03
CA LEU A 131 3.54 26.27 -14.24
C LEU A 131 3.99 24.81 -14.13
N ALA A 132 4.62 24.43 -13.02
CA ALA A 132 5.12 23.08 -12.82
C ALA A 132 3.99 22.04 -12.86
N GLY A 133 4.20 21.01 -13.68
CA GLY A 133 3.28 19.90 -13.82
C GLY A 133 3.31 18.96 -12.63
N THR A 134 2.25 18.16 -12.50
CA THR A 134 2.16 17.06 -11.55
C THR A 134 2.79 15.80 -12.14
N GLY A 135 3.77 15.21 -11.44
CA GLY A 135 4.41 13.96 -11.84
C GLY A 135 3.42 12.79 -11.92
N SER A 136 3.80 11.71 -12.60
CA SER A 136 2.98 10.49 -12.71
C SER A 136 3.23 9.48 -11.58
N SER A 137 4.43 9.51 -11.00
CA SER A 137 4.88 8.46 -10.09
C SER A 137 4.56 8.75 -8.63
N VAL A 138 4.64 10.01 -8.19
CA VAL A 138 4.47 10.45 -6.79
C VAL A 138 3.58 11.69 -6.78
N PRO A 139 2.71 11.90 -5.76
CA PRO A 139 1.84 13.07 -5.66
C PRO A 139 2.60 14.36 -5.31
N ARG A 140 3.38 14.85 -6.27
CA ARG A 140 4.14 16.11 -6.17
C ARG A 140 4.15 16.85 -7.51
N GLN A 141 4.25 18.16 -7.43
CA GLN A 141 4.66 18.96 -8.58
C GLN A 141 6.18 18.86 -8.73
N GLU A 142 6.65 18.87 -9.98
CA GLU A 142 8.08 18.80 -10.27
C GLU A 142 8.44 19.65 -11.48
N ILE A 143 9.63 20.26 -11.41
CA ILE A 143 10.22 21.01 -12.52
C ILE A 143 11.74 20.82 -12.53
N ALA A 144 12.32 20.61 -13.70
CA ALA A 144 13.77 20.46 -13.83
C ALA A 144 14.47 21.77 -13.47
N CYS A 145 15.53 21.72 -12.66
CA CYS A 145 16.23 22.92 -12.23
C CYS A 145 16.79 23.72 -13.42
N THR A 146 17.23 23.03 -14.47
CA THR A 146 17.76 23.63 -15.71
C THR A 146 16.76 24.53 -16.44
N ILE A 147 15.45 24.32 -16.28
CA ILE A 147 14.43 25.22 -16.86
C ILE A 147 14.54 26.60 -16.20
N LEU A 148 14.52 26.63 -14.86
CA LEU A 148 14.64 27.86 -14.08
C LEU A 148 16.00 28.52 -14.27
N TRP A 149 17.08 27.75 -14.23
CA TRP A 149 18.43 28.28 -14.43
C TRP A 149 18.63 28.87 -15.83
N ASN A 150 18.03 28.28 -16.87
CA ASN A 150 18.07 28.86 -18.21
C ASN A 150 17.29 30.17 -18.30
N LYS A 151 16.09 30.23 -17.71
CA LYS A 151 15.30 31.48 -17.69
C LYS A 151 16.03 32.59 -16.92
N ALA A 152 16.55 32.29 -15.74
CA ALA A 152 17.35 33.21 -14.95
C ALA A 152 18.61 33.66 -15.71
N GLY A 153 19.33 32.75 -16.36
CA GLY A 153 20.50 33.06 -17.17
C GLY A 153 20.19 34.01 -18.34
N MET A 154 19.08 33.76 -19.05
CA MET A 154 18.63 34.64 -20.12
C MET A 154 18.20 36.02 -19.59
N ALA A 155 17.52 36.08 -18.46
CA ALA A 155 17.05 37.34 -17.87
C ALA A 155 18.20 38.21 -17.32
N VAL A 156 19.16 37.61 -16.62
CA VAL A 156 20.25 38.34 -15.95
C VAL A 156 21.41 38.64 -16.91
N TYR A 157 21.80 37.66 -17.73
CA TYR A 157 23.02 37.72 -18.56
C TYR A 157 22.76 37.74 -20.06
N GLY A 158 21.51 37.58 -20.52
CA GLY A 158 21.18 37.46 -21.94
C GLY A 158 21.73 36.19 -22.60
N ARG A 159 22.13 35.18 -21.81
CA ARG A 159 22.80 33.96 -22.28
C ARG A 159 22.17 32.72 -21.66
N HIS A 160 22.12 31.64 -22.42
CA HIS A 160 21.71 30.33 -21.90
C HIS A 160 22.65 29.84 -20.81
N TRP A 161 22.10 29.08 -19.86
CA TRP A 161 22.80 28.50 -18.71
C TRP A 161 24.13 27.84 -19.11
N SER A 162 24.10 26.99 -20.15
CA SER A 162 25.27 26.25 -20.63
C SER A 162 26.39 27.12 -21.21
N LYS A 163 26.15 28.41 -21.46
CA LYS A 163 27.13 29.38 -21.98
C LYS A 163 27.63 30.36 -20.90
N LEU A 164 27.16 30.20 -19.67
CA LEU A 164 27.62 30.98 -18.52
C LEU A 164 28.89 30.36 -17.94
N ALA A 165 29.75 31.20 -17.38
CA ALA A 165 30.92 30.74 -16.63
C ALA A 165 30.49 30.14 -15.28
N ASP A 166 31.30 29.25 -14.69
CA ASP A 166 31.00 28.55 -13.44
C ASP A 166 30.58 29.49 -12.28
N ALA A 167 31.19 30.67 -12.22
CA ALA A 167 30.88 31.68 -11.21
C ALA A 167 29.46 32.27 -11.38
N GLU A 168 29.07 32.57 -12.63
CA GLU A 168 27.73 33.08 -12.98
C GLU A 168 26.67 31.99 -12.76
N GLN A 169 27.01 30.75 -13.12
CA GLN A 169 26.17 29.58 -12.86
C GLN A 169 25.89 29.41 -11.37
N SER A 170 26.95 29.42 -10.54
CA SER A 170 26.83 29.28 -9.08
C SER A 170 25.96 30.36 -8.45
N LEU A 171 26.04 31.59 -8.95
CA LEU A 171 25.24 32.71 -8.46
C LEU A 171 23.74 32.53 -8.77
N ILE A 172 23.40 32.17 -10.01
CA ILE A 172 22.01 31.87 -10.40
C ILE A 172 21.46 30.71 -9.58
N GLN A 173 22.22 29.61 -9.43
CA GLN A 173 21.80 28.46 -8.65
C GLN A 173 21.46 28.86 -7.21
N THR A 174 22.35 29.62 -6.56
CA THR A 174 22.15 30.08 -5.18
C THR A 174 20.89 30.93 -5.04
N GLN A 175 20.67 31.88 -5.96
CA GLN A 175 19.50 32.75 -5.90
C GLN A 175 18.20 32.01 -6.21
N VAL A 176 18.18 31.17 -7.26
CA VAL A 176 17.00 30.37 -7.61
C VAL A 176 16.67 29.37 -6.51
N ASP A 177 17.68 28.70 -5.93
CA ASP A 177 17.49 27.78 -4.80
C ASP A 177 16.84 28.51 -3.61
N ALA A 178 17.31 29.72 -3.28
CA ALA A 178 16.76 30.53 -2.21
C ALA A 178 15.29 30.94 -2.47
N ILE A 179 14.97 31.40 -3.69
CA ILE A 179 13.62 31.80 -4.08
C ILE A 179 12.67 30.60 -4.07
N ALA A 180 13.11 29.45 -4.60
CA ALA A 180 12.34 28.21 -4.61
C ALA A 180 12.05 27.73 -3.18
N ALA A 181 13.07 27.71 -2.31
CA ALA A 181 12.92 27.35 -0.91
C ALA A 181 11.92 28.26 -0.17
N GLN A 182 11.98 29.58 -0.40
CA GLN A 182 11.01 30.54 0.16
C GLN A 182 9.57 30.30 -0.35
N ALA A 183 9.41 29.77 -1.57
CA ALA A 183 8.12 29.38 -2.12
C ALA A 183 7.65 27.98 -1.67
N GLY A 184 8.38 27.32 -0.77
CA GLY A 184 8.07 26.00 -0.23
C GLY A 184 8.38 24.85 -1.18
N TRP A 185 9.36 25.04 -2.07
CA TRP A 185 9.89 24.00 -2.94
C TRP A 185 11.18 23.42 -2.38
N GLU A 186 11.38 22.12 -2.54
CA GLU A 186 12.59 21.42 -2.12
C GLU A 186 13.38 20.96 -3.34
N LYS A 187 14.71 21.02 -3.25
CA LYS A 187 15.61 20.57 -4.32
C LYS A 187 15.91 19.09 -4.16
N ASP A 188 15.46 18.30 -5.12
CA ASP A 188 15.73 16.87 -5.25
C ASP A 188 16.94 16.67 -6.17
N ASN A 189 18.07 16.24 -5.60
CA ASN A 189 19.32 16.01 -6.34
C ASN A 189 19.45 14.55 -6.85
N ALA A 190 18.36 13.78 -6.92
CA ALA A 190 18.39 12.40 -7.41
C ALA A 190 18.86 12.26 -8.88
N THR A 191 18.83 13.35 -9.66
CA THR A 191 19.32 13.39 -11.04
C THR A 191 20.53 14.32 -11.16
N ALA A 192 21.36 14.12 -12.21
CA ALA A 192 22.57 14.92 -12.44
C ALA A 192 22.33 16.44 -12.51
N THR A 193 21.13 16.87 -12.90
CA THR A 193 20.74 18.29 -12.96
C THR A 193 19.81 18.72 -11.81
N GLY A 194 19.29 17.76 -11.04
CA GLY A 194 18.27 17.97 -10.01
C GLY A 194 16.91 18.41 -10.54
N SER A 195 15.91 18.37 -9.66
CA SER A 195 14.59 18.98 -9.86
C SER A 195 14.16 19.74 -8.60
N TYR A 196 13.31 20.75 -8.77
CA TYR A 196 12.56 21.29 -7.64
C TYR A 196 11.24 20.55 -7.55
N THR A 197 10.86 20.19 -6.32
CA THR A 197 9.65 19.43 -6.05
C THR A 197 8.83 20.07 -4.95
N LYS A 198 7.50 19.92 -5.03
CA LYS A 198 6.57 20.40 -4.02
C LYS A 198 5.44 19.39 -3.83
N PRO A 199 5.21 18.86 -2.61
CA PRO A 199 4.12 17.93 -2.36
C PRO A 199 2.77 18.52 -2.75
N LEU A 200 1.87 17.70 -3.29
CA LEU A 200 0.49 18.13 -3.52
C LEU A 200 -0.25 18.25 -2.17
N PRO A 201 -1.15 19.23 -2.03
CA PRO A 201 -2.04 19.28 -0.89
C PRO A 201 -2.98 18.07 -0.90
N VAL A 202 -3.28 17.52 0.28
CA VAL A 202 -4.20 16.40 0.45
C VAL A 202 -5.61 16.93 0.69
N ASP A 203 -6.56 16.59 -0.18
CA ASP A 203 -7.99 16.76 0.12
C ASP A 203 -8.47 15.63 1.04
N GLU A 204 -8.41 15.87 2.35
CA GLU A 204 -8.77 14.89 3.36
C GLU A 204 -10.24 14.47 3.30
N ALA A 205 -11.13 15.41 3.01
CA ALA A 205 -12.58 15.18 3.02
C ALA A 205 -12.97 14.25 1.86
N THR A 206 -12.46 14.53 0.66
CA THR A 206 -12.74 13.71 -0.52
C THR A 206 -12.03 12.35 -0.44
N ALA A 207 -10.83 12.29 0.15
CA ALA A 207 -10.15 11.02 0.45
C ALA A 207 -10.98 10.13 1.39
N ARG A 208 -11.45 10.66 2.52
CA ARG A 208 -12.31 9.93 3.46
C ARG A 208 -13.60 9.47 2.81
N SER A 209 -14.31 10.36 2.10
CA SER A 209 -15.57 10.03 1.43
C SER A 209 -15.41 8.88 0.44
N ARG A 210 -14.34 8.86 -0.37
CA ARG A 210 -14.10 7.77 -1.32
C ARG A 210 -13.78 6.45 -0.65
N LEU A 211 -12.98 6.48 0.41
CA LEU A 211 -12.65 5.29 1.18
C LEU A 211 -13.90 4.74 1.89
N ASP A 212 -14.73 5.60 2.48
CA ASP A 212 -16.01 5.22 3.07
C ASP A 212 -16.93 4.54 2.04
N ASP A 213 -17.06 5.11 0.85
CA ASP A 213 -17.87 4.54 -0.22
C ASP A 213 -17.34 3.18 -0.70
N LEU A 214 -16.01 3.04 -0.81
CA LEU A 214 -15.37 1.76 -1.13
C LEU A 214 -15.72 0.71 -0.07
N LEU A 215 -15.47 0.99 1.20
CA LEU A 215 -15.64 0.03 2.29
C LEU A 215 -17.12 -0.35 2.51
N ARG A 216 -18.06 0.60 2.31
CA ARG A 216 -19.50 0.30 2.32
C ARG A 216 -19.92 -0.65 1.19
N ARG A 217 -19.35 -0.49 -0.01
CA ARG A 217 -19.64 -1.37 -1.15
C ARG A 217 -19.09 -2.77 -0.95
N GLU A 218 -17.89 -2.88 -0.38
CA GLU A 218 -17.27 -4.17 -0.08
C GLU A 218 -17.98 -4.89 1.06
N ASN A 219 -18.70 -4.17 1.93
CA ASN A 219 -19.59 -4.70 2.95
C ASN A 219 -18.93 -5.83 3.75
N GLY A 220 -17.80 -5.53 4.40
CA GLY A 220 -17.08 -6.48 5.26
C GLY A 220 -16.34 -7.60 4.52
N ARG A 221 -16.17 -7.55 3.19
CA ARG A 221 -15.27 -8.43 2.44
C ARG A 221 -13.82 -7.94 2.50
N PRO A 222 -12.81 -8.81 2.38
CA PRO A 222 -11.42 -8.39 2.21
C PRO A 222 -11.26 -7.42 1.03
N VAL A 223 -10.45 -6.38 1.21
CA VAL A 223 -10.25 -5.35 0.19
C VAL A 223 -8.78 -5.29 -0.19
N LEU A 224 -8.47 -5.32 -1.48
CA LEU A 224 -7.11 -5.25 -1.98
C LEU A 224 -6.43 -3.93 -1.60
N VAL A 225 -5.18 -4.01 -1.14
CA VAL A 225 -4.35 -2.85 -0.76
C VAL A 225 -4.22 -1.86 -1.93
N SER A 226 -4.03 -2.36 -3.14
CA SER A 226 -3.91 -1.53 -4.35
C SER A 226 -5.17 -0.70 -4.62
N ASN A 227 -6.35 -1.27 -4.37
CA ASN A 227 -7.62 -0.56 -4.57
C ASN A 227 -7.82 0.53 -3.50
N VAL A 228 -7.48 0.23 -2.24
CA VAL A 228 -7.52 1.21 -1.14
C VAL A 228 -6.58 2.39 -1.42
N ILE A 229 -5.32 2.10 -1.79
CA ILE A 229 -4.33 3.13 -2.16
C ILE A 229 -4.83 3.97 -3.32
N TYR A 230 -5.33 3.32 -4.38
CA TYR A 230 -5.82 4.02 -5.56
C TYR A 230 -7.01 4.93 -5.26
N GLN A 231 -7.99 4.48 -4.45
CA GLN A 231 -9.11 5.33 -4.05
C GLN A 231 -8.68 6.47 -3.12
N ALA A 232 -7.74 6.21 -2.20
CA ALA A 232 -7.17 7.24 -1.34
C ALA A 232 -6.48 8.34 -2.18
N GLN A 233 -5.67 7.96 -3.17
CA GLN A 233 -5.01 8.90 -4.08
C GLN A 233 -6.00 9.66 -4.96
N LEU A 234 -6.98 8.95 -5.55
CA LEU A 234 -8.05 9.58 -6.34
C LEU A 234 -8.84 10.61 -5.52
N GLY A 235 -9.09 10.32 -4.25
CA GLY A 235 -9.79 11.23 -3.36
C GLY A 235 -8.94 12.42 -2.95
N ALA A 236 -7.69 12.17 -2.55
CA ALA A 236 -6.77 13.21 -2.08
C ALA A 236 -6.33 14.18 -3.18
N TYR A 237 -6.13 13.69 -4.40
CA TYR A 237 -5.46 14.43 -5.47
C TYR A 237 -6.23 14.49 -6.80
N GLY A 238 -7.41 13.87 -6.88
CA GLY A 238 -8.20 13.78 -8.11
C GLY A 238 -7.66 12.80 -9.16
N ARG A 239 -6.54 12.11 -8.88
CA ARG A 239 -5.88 11.14 -9.79
C ARG A 239 -5.08 10.08 -9.02
N GLY A 240 -4.80 8.95 -9.67
CA GLY A 240 -3.88 7.92 -9.15
C GLY A 240 -2.42 8.15 -9.57
N PHE A 241 -1.50 7.51 -8.84
CA PHE A 241 -0.06 7.54 -9.04
C PHE A 241 0.52 6.12 -9.05
N TYR A 242 1.70 5.94 -9.65
CA TYR A 242 2.35 4.62 -9.70
C TYR A 242 2.95 4.17 -8.37
N SER A 243 3.32 5.09 -7.50
CA SER A 243 3.83 4.75 -6.18
C SER A 243 2.71 4.23 -5.28
N ASN A 244 3.01 3.16 -4.54
CA ASN A 244 2.18 2.65 -3.47
C ASN A 244 2.47 3.35 -2.13
N GLU A 245 3.48 4.22 -2.08
CA GLU A 245 3.80 4.99 -0.88
C GLU A 245 2.78 6.13 -0.72
N LEU A 246 2.13 6.14 0.44
CA LEU A 246 1.21 7.20 0.83
C LEU A 246 1.95 8.24 1.66
N ALA A 247 1.60 9.51 1.46
CA ALA A 247 2.02 10.57 2.38
C ALA A 247 1.53 10.23 3.81
N PRO A 248 2.27 10.60 4.87
CA PRO A 248 1.93 10.23 6.24
C PRO A 248 0.49 10.56 6.63
N LEU A 249 0.01 11.74 6.26
CA LEU A 249 -1.37 12.16 6.52
C LEU A 249 -2.40 11.23 5.84
N LEU A 250 -2.16 10.86 4.58
CA LEU A 250 -3.06 9.97 3.84
C LEU A 250 -3.01 8.54 4.37
N GLN A 251 -1.85 8.08 4.87
CA GLN A 251 -1.71 6.80 5.56
C GLN A 251 -2.51 6.75 6.87
N THR A 252 -2.52 7.86 7.63
CA THR A 252 -3.35 8.01 8.82
C THR A 252 -4.83 7.95 8.46
N ILE A 253 -5.27 8.69 7.43
CA ILE A 253 -6.66 8.68 6.95
C ILE A 253 -7.10 7.26 6.56
N VAL A 254 -6.28 6.54 5.78
CA VAL A 254 -6.57 5.15 5.38
C VAL A 254 -6.73 4.27 6.61
N SER A 255 -5.80 4.37 7.57
CA SER A 255 -5.80 3.54 8.78
C SER A 255 -7.03 3.80 9.66
N GLU A 256 -7.37 5.06 9.89
CA GLU A 256 -8.55 5.47 10.66
C GLU A 256 -9.85 5.03 9.99
N THR A 257 -9.95 5.21 8.67
CA THR A 257 -11.15 4.85 7.91
C THR A 257 -11.34 3.32 7.90
N LEU A 258 -10.27 2.55 7.70
CA LEU A 258 -10.33 1.08 7.81
C LEU A 258 -10.82 0.65 9.20
N GLN A 259 -10.27 1.21 10.27
CA GLN A 259 -10.69 0.88 11.63
C GLN A 259 -12.16 1.26 11.89
N ALA A 260 -12.61 2.41 11.41
CA ALA A 260 -14.00 2.86 11.55
C ALA A 260 -15.01 1.90 10.89
N HIS A 261 -14.60 1.21 9.82
CA HIS A 261 -15.40 0.18 9.14
C HIS A 261 -15.09 -1.25 9.64
N GLY A 262 -14.35 -1.39 10.74
CA GLY A 262 -14.07 -2.68 11.35
C GLY A 262 -13.04 -3.53 10.61
N TYR A 263 -12.08 -2.91 9.91
CA TYR A 263 -10.96 -3.59 9.26
C TYR A 263 -9.68 -3.51 10.10
N ARG A 264 -8.79 -4.48 9.89
CA ARG A 264 -7.41 -4.40 10.40
C ARG A 264 -6.66 -3.31 9.62
N PRO A 265 -5.94 -2.41 10.29
CA PRO A 265 -5.17 -1.34 9.62
C PRO A 265 -3.90 -1.88 8.95
N THR A 266 -3.46 -3.08 9.31
CA THR A 266 -2.29 -3.73 8.71
C THR A 266 -2.76 -4.78 7.71
N PRO A 267 -2.31 -4.72 6.45
CA PRO A 267 -2.71 -5.68 5.44
C PRO A 267 -2.04 -7.04 5.66
N GLN A 268 -2.71 -8.09 5.19
CA GLN A 268 -2.23 -9.47 5.16
C GLN A 268 -2.44 -10.03 3.76
N ASP A 269 -1.39 -10.61 3.17
CA ASP A 269 -1.42 -11.22 1.83
C ASP A 269 -1.94 -10.27 0.72
N GLY A 270 -1.64 -8.98 0.84
CA GLY A 270 -2.06 -7.95 -0.13
C GLY A 270 -3.48 -7.41 0.07
N GLU A 271 -4.14 -7.76 1.17
CA GLU A 271 -5.51 -7.36 1.48
C GLU A 271 -5.65 -6.76 2.88
N TYR A 272 -6.53 -5.79 3.02
CA TYR A 272 -7.10 -5.40 4.30
C TYR A 272 -8.27 -6.32 4.63
N ARG A 273 -8.17 -7.02 5.75
CA ARG A 273 -9.19 -7.98 6.19
C ARG A 273 -10.08 -7.37 7.28
N PRO A 274 -11.39 -7.67 7.27
CA PRO A 274 -12.27 -7.31 8.38
C PRO A 274 -11.76 -7.94 9.68
N LEU A 275 -12.06 -7.29 10.80
CA LEU A 275 -11.82 -7.84 12.12
C LEU A 275 -12.64 -9.13 12.30
N PRO A 276 -12.08 -10.16 12.95
CA PRO A 276 -12.83 -11.36 13.29
C PRO A 276 -14.07 -10.99 14.10
N VAL A 277 -15.19 -11.63 13.75
CA VAL A 277 -16.41 -11.53 14.54
C VAL A 277 -16.13 -12.12 15.92
N THR A 278 -16.37 -11.34 16.97
CA THR A 278 -16.18 -11.76 18.36
C THR A 278 -17.51 -12.19 18.94
N LEU A 279 -17.55 -13.39 19.51
CA LEU A 279 -18.72 -13.91 20.22
C LEU A 279 -18.71 -13.47 21.68
N ALA A 280 -19.88 -13.30 22.28
CA ALA A 280 -19.98 -13.10 23.72
C ALA A 280 -19.50 -14.36 24.47
N ALA A 281 -18.80 -14.19 25.59
CA ALA A 281 -18.22 -15.31 26.35
C ALA A 281 -19.26 -16.35 26.79
N ALA A 282 -20.48 -15.92 27.11
CA ALA A 282 -21.60 -16.80 27.44
C ALA A 282 -22.00 -17.66 26.23
N THR A 283 -22.15 -17.05 25.06
CA THR A 283 -22.44 -17.74 23.80
C THR A 283 -21.34 -18.74 23.47
N GLU A 284 -20.06 -18.37 23.63
CA GLU A 284 -18.95 -19.31 23.37
C GLU A 284 -19.00 -20.55 24.27
N THR A 285 -19.41 -20.38 25.52
CA THR A 285 -19.52 -21.48 26.49
C THR A 285 -20.68 -22.40 26.15
N ASN A 286 -21.81 -21.84 25.69
CA ASN A 286 -23.06 -22.56 25.43
C ASN A 286 -23.29 -22.85 23.94
N LEU A 287 -22.29 -22.65 23.08
CA LEU A 287 -22.37 -22.76 21.61
C LEU A 287 -23.14 -24.00 21.12
N GLN A 288 -22.91 -25.17 21.72
CA GLN A 288 -23.59 -26.40 21.32
C GLN A 288 -25.07 -26.42 21.75
N GLU A 289 -25.39 -25.91 22.94
CA GLU A 289 -26.76 -25.83 23.44
C GLU A 289 -27.59 -24.87 22.60
N GLU A 290 -27.04 -23.70 22.26
CA GLU A 290 -27.67 -22.71 21.38
C GLU A 290 -27.95 -23.30 19.98
N LEU A 291 -26.95 -23.99 19.40
CA LEU A 291 -27.12 -24.61 18.08
C LEU A 291 -28.11 -25.79 18.08
N VAL A 292 -28.22 -26.54 19.19
CA VAL A 292 -29.20 -27.63 19.34
C VAL A 292 -30.62 -27.09 19.53
N ALA A 293 -30.77 -25.92 20.16
CA ALA A 293 -32.06 -25.27 20.35
C ALA A 293 -32.67 -24.72 19.06
N LEU A 294 -31.86 -24.53 18.01
CA LEU A 294 -32.35 -24.08 16.71
C LEU A 294 -33.34 -25.07 16.09
N SER A 295 -34.43 -24.55 15.55
CA SER A 295 -35.41 -25.34 14.82
C SER A 295 -34.94 -25.61 13.40
N PRO A 296 -34.60 -26.86 13.05
CA PRO A 296 -34.14 -27.17 11.70
C PRO A 296 -35.29 -27.13 10.69
N VAL A 297 -34.94 -26.78 9.46
CA VAL A 297 -35.83 -26.77 8.30
C VAL A 297 -35.61 -28.02 7.46
N MET A 298 -36.66 -28.52 6.82
CA MET A 298 -36.53 -29.59 5.85
C MET A 298 -36.37 -29.02 4.45
N THR A 299 -35.41 -29.56 3.70
CA THR A 299 -35.20 -29.26 2.29
C THR A 299 -35.23 -30.54 1.46
N GLU A 300 -35.26 -30.44 0.14
CA GLU A 300 -35.09 -31.58 -0.77
C GLU A 300 -33.71 -32.26 -0.63
N LEU A 301 -32.73 -31.55 -0.08
CA LEU A 301 -31.38 -32.05 0.20
C LEU A 301 -31.22 -32.64 1.60
N GLY A 302 -32.31 -32.62 2.40
CA GLY A 302 -32.33 -33.09 3.78
C GLY A 302 -32.54 -31.97 4.81
N GLN A 303 -32.37 -32.33 6.07
CA GLN A 303 -32.50 -31.41 7.20
C GLN A 303 -31.37 -30.37 7.20
N ALA A 304 -31.69 -29.11 7.48
CA ALA A 304 -30.73 -28.01 7.47
C ALA A 304 -31.02 -26.96 8.55
N LEU A 305 -30.02 -26.17 8.90
CA LEU A 305 -30.17 -24.91 9.63
C LEU A 305 -30.08 -23.74 8.65
N LEU A 306 -30.87 -22.69 8.83
CA LEU A 306 -30.68 -21.45 8.08
C LEU A 306 -29.46 -20.71 8.63
N LEU A 307 -28.61 -20.17 7.74
CA LEU A 307 -27.46 -19.37 8.17
C LEU A 307 -27.89 -18.16 9.01
N ARG A 308 -28.98 -17.50 8.63
CA ARG A 308 -29.53 -16.36 9.37
C ARG A 308 -29.84 -16.73 10.82
N ASP A 309 -30.56 -17.83 11.02
CA ASP A 309 -31.00 -18.26 12.35
C ASP A 309 -29.79 -18.69 13.21
N VAL A 310 -28.76 -19.29 12.59
CA VAL A 310 -27.48 -19.58 13.26
C VAL A 310 -26.78 -18.30 13.70
N VAL A 311 -26.67 -17.28 12.84
CA VAL A 311 -26.08 -15.99 13.19
C VAL A 311 -26.87 -15.29 14.30
N GLU A 312 -28.19 -15.34 14.24
CA GLU A 312 -29.09 -14.76 15.24
C GLU A 312 -28.91 -15.43 16.61
N ALA A 313 -28.84 -16.77 16.68
CA ALA A 313 -28.58 -17.49 17.91
C ALA A 313 -27.20 -17.20 18.52
N LEU A 314 -26.23 -16.81 17.69
CA LEU A 314 -24.92 -16.39 18.18
C LEU A 314 -24.91 -14.98 18.76
N GLY A 315 -26.03 -14.24 18.67
CA GLY A 315 -26.16 -12.87 19.18
C GLY A 315 -25.27 -11.86 18.45
N VAL A 316 -24.82 -12.19 17.24
CA VAL A 316 -23.96 -11.32 16.44
C VAL A 316 -24.83 -10.44 15.55
N ALA A 317 -25.07 -9.21 16.00
CA ALA A 317 -25.78 -8.22 15.19
C ALA A 317 -24.86 -7.58 14.14
N SER A 318 -25.44 -7.24 12.98
CA SER A 318 -24.84 -6.33 11.98
C SER A 318 -23.54 -6.81 11.32
N ILE A 319 -23.35 -8.12 11.14
CA ILE A 319 -22.25 -8.65 10.31
C ILE A 319 -22.66 -8.79 8.85
N SER A 320 -21.67 -8.72 7.96
CA SER A 320 -21.90 -8.95 6.54
C SER A 320 -22.10 -10.42 6.20
N GLU A 321 -22.62 -10.68 5.00
CA GLU A 321 -22.80 -12.02 4.47
C GLU A 321 -21.47 -12.80 4.43
N TRP A 322 -20.37 -12.16 4.02
CA TRP A 322 -19.05 -12.78 3.99
C TRP A 322 -18.56 -13.12 5.41
N GLN A 323 -18.75 -12.22 6.37
CA GLN A 323 -18.38 -12.49 7.77
C GLN A 323 -19.19 -13.66 8.36
N ALA A 324 -20.48 -13.76 8.02
CA ALA A 324 -21.33 -14.90 8.41
C ALA A 324 -20.83 -16.22 7.79
N GLU A 325 -20.38 -16.21 6.54
CA GLU A 325 -19.74 -17.38 5.90
C GLU A 325 -18.49 -17.81 6.66
N GLN A 326 -17.57 -16.86 6.93
CA GLN A 326 -16.32 -17.18 7.59
C GLN A 326 -16.53 -17.73 9.00
N LEU A 327 -17.56 -17.24 9.69
CA LEU A 327 -17.91 -17.68 11.03
C LEU A 327 -18.29 -19.17 11.06
N VAL A 328 -18.98 -19.68 10.04
CA VAL A 328 -19.39 -21.10 9.98
C VAL A 328 -18.39 -22.01 9.28
N ALA A 329 -17.54 -21.45 8.40
CA ALA A 329 -16.55 -22.21 7.65
C ALA A 329 -15.45 -22.80 8.56
N ASP A 330 -14.95 -22.00 9.53
CA ASP A 330 -13.83 -22.40 10.39
C ASP A 330 -14.01 -21.90 11.85
N GLY A 331 -13.10 -22.31 12.74
CA GLY A 331 -13.07 -21.87 14.13
C GLY A 331 -14.07 -22.59 15.05
N ARG A 332 -14.45 -21.91 16.14
CA ARG A 332 -15.23 -22.53 17.24
C ARG A 332 -16.67 -22.87 16.83
N VAL A 333 -17.31 -22.02 16.04
CA VAL A 333 -18.68 -22.28 15.56
C VAL A 333 -18.69 -23.45 14.59
N SER A 334 -17.76 -23.49 13.64
CA SER A 334 -17.54 -24.64 12.75
C SER A 334 -17.35 -25.95 13.53
N GLN A 335 -16.52 -25.94 14.58
CA GLN A 335 -16.34 -27.10 15.46
C GLN A 335 -17.62 -27.49 16.22
N ALA A 336 -18.39 -26.51 16.70
CA ALA A 336 -19.65 -26.75 17.39
C ALA A 336 -20.70 -27.34 16.44
N LEU A 337 -20.86 -26.78 15.23
CA LEU A 337 -21.72 -27.30 14.16
C LEU A 337 -21.38 -28.76 13.83
N ARG A 338 -20.10 -29.09 13.67
CA ARG A 338 -19.69 -30.49 13.46
C ARG A 338 -20.05 -31.39 14.65
N LYS A 339 -19.90 -30.92 15.89
CA LYS A 339 -20.28 -31.71 17.07
C LYS A 339 -21.78 -31.99 17.14
N VAL A 340 -22.60 -31.02 16.75
CA VAL A 340 -24.06 -31.18 16.70
C VAL A 340 -24.56 -31.84 15.40
N GLY A 341 -23.64 -32.27 14.54
CA GLY A 341 -23.93 -33.12 13.37
C GLY A 341 -24.31 -32.34 12.12
N TYR A 342 -23.75 -31.15 11.91
CA TYR A 342 -23.94 -30.35 10.70
C TYR A 342 -22.61 -30.18 9.92
N GLN A 343 -22.75 -30.04 8.60
CA GLN A 343 -21.66 -29.69 7.71
C GLN A 343 -21.20 -28.25 7.96
N THR A 344 -20.05 -27.85 7.40
CA THR A 344 -19.54 -26.47 7.50
C THR A 344 -19.51 -25.77 6.14
N GLU A 345 -19.96 -26.46 5.09
CA GLU A 345 -20.21 -25.90 3.77
C GLU A 345 -21.61 -25.29 3.71
N LEU A 346 -21.72 -24.11 3.09
CA LEU A 346 -22.99 -23.45 2.86
C LEU A 346 -23.58 -23.89 1.52
N THR A 347 -24.87 -24.21 1.52
CA THR A 347 -25.62 -24.55 0.31
C THR A 347 -26.70 -23.52 0.05
N TRP A 348 -26.84 -23.07 -1.19
CA TRP A 348 -27.94 -22.20 -1.59
C TRP A 348 -29.19 -23.04 -1.89
N CYS A 349 -30.28 -22.76 -1.18
CA CYS A 349 -31.58 -23.35 -1.40
C CYS A 349 -32.56 -22.30 -1.92
N GLN A 350 -33.19 -22.58 -3.04
CA GLN A 350 -34.32 -21.79 -3.54
C GLN A 350 -35.57 -22.08 -2.71
N PRO A 351 -36.55 -21.16 -2.65
CA PRO A 351 -37.81 -21.32 -1.92
C PRO A 351 -38.53 -22.64 -2.18
N TYR A 352 -38.49 -23.12 -3.43
CA TYR A 352 -39.12 -24.38 -3.84
C TYR A 352 -38.36 -25.64 -3.41
N HIS A 353 -37.11 -25.53 -2.94
CA HIS A 353 -36.36 -26.63 -2.35
C HIS A 353 -36.76 -26.90 -0.88
N PHE A 354 -37.53 -26.03 -0.22
CA PHE A 354 -37.96 -26.21 1.17
C PHE A 354 -39.22 -27.09 1.28
N ARG A 355 -39.41 -27.72 2.44
CA ARG A 355 -40.58 -28.54 2.77
C ARG A 355 -41.17 -28.11 4.12
N PRO A 356 -42.38 -27.51 4.15
CA PRO A 356 -43.18 -27.09 2.99
C PRO A 356 -42.44 -26.03 2.16
N LYS A 357 -42.83 -25.91 0.89
CA LYS A 357 -42.29 -24.86 0.01
C LYS A 357 -42.56 -23.50 0.64
N ARG A 358 -41.60 -22.60 0.51
CA ARG A 358 -41.73 -21.24 1.02
C ARG A 358 -42.28 -20.34 -0.08
N ASP A 359 -43.06 -19.35 0.34
CA ASP A 359 -43.67 -18.35 -0.54
C ASP A 359 -42.72 -17.17 -0.82
N ASP A 360 -41.54 -17.14 -0.21
CA ASP A 360 -40.51 -16.15 -0.49
C ASP A 360 -39.91 -16.35 -1.89
N HIS A 361 -39.27 -15.30 -2.42
CA HIS A 361 -38.62 -15.34 -3.75
C HIS A 361 -37.09 -15.39 -3.65
N GLU A 362 -36.53 -15.30 -2.44
CA GLU A 362 -35.09 -15.20 -2.23
C GLU A 362 -34.48 -16.56 -1.92
N ALA A 363 -33.36 -16.85 -2.59
CA ALA A 363 -32.54 -17.99 -2.22
C ALA A 363 -32.00 -17.78 -0.81
N GLN A 364 -31.99 -18.84 0.00
CA GLN A 364 -31.45 -18.80 1.35
C GLN A 364 -30.27 -19.75 1.47
N ARG A 365 -29.29 -19.37 2.28
CA ARG A 365 -28.16 -20.24 2.60
C ARG A 365 -28.48 -21.12 3.78
N VAL A 366 -28.16 -22.40 3.62
CA VAL A 366 -28.41 -23.41 4.63
C VAL A 366 -27.15 -24.20 4.96
N ILE A 367 -27.09 -24.69 6.19
CA ILE A 367 -26.07 -25.59 6.70
C ILE A 367 -26.72 -26.97 6.82
N LEU A 368 -26.35 -27.90 5.94
CA LEU A 368 -26.97 -29.22 5.86
C LEU A 368 -26.51 -30.09 7.03
N LYS A 369 -27.42 -30.94 7.52
CA LYS A 369 -27.08 -31.98 8.49
C LYS A 369 -26.08 -32.96 7.88
N GLU A 370 -25.06 -33.30 8.65
CA GLU A 370 -24.03 -34.25 8.27
C GLU A 370 -24.55 -35.68 8.50
N VAL A 371 -24.56 -36.49 7.45
CA VAL A 371 -24.83 -37.92 7.56
C VAL A 371 -23.51 -38.66 7.73
N ARG A 372 -23.27 -39.21 8.92
CA ARG A 372 -22.02 -39.92 9.24
C ARG A 372 -22.13 -41.43 9.04
N VAL A 373 -21.18 -42.01 8.33
CA VAL A 373 -20.97 -43.46 8.28
C VAL A 373 -20.33 -43.91 9.58
N LYS A 374 -21.03 -44.74 10.35
CA LYS A 374 -20.46 -45.37 11.55
C LYS A 374 -19.65 -46.57 11.12
N ASN A 375 -18.35 -46.50 11.33
CA ASN A 375 -17.43 -47.63 11.11
C ASN A 375 -17.28 -48.43 12.41
N ASP A 376 -17.72 -49.68 12.39
CA ASP A 376 -17.51 -50.66 13.46
C ASP A 376 -17.19 -52.01 12.81
N PRO A 377 -15.91 -52.39 12.69
CA PRO A 377 -15.49 -53.57 11.95
C PRO A 377 -16.00 -54.89 12.55
N THR A 378 -16.47 -54.84 13.80
CA THR A 378 -16.97 -56.02 14.52
C THR A 378 -18.48 -56.16 14.48
N ARG A 379 -19.18 -55.14 13.97
CA ARG A 379 -20.63 -55.10 13.93
C ARG A 379 -21.18 -56.21 13.07
N LYS A 380 -22.20 -56.90 13.58
CA LYS A 380 -22.90 -57.97 12.86
C LYS A 380 -24.35 -57.60 12.60
N LEU A 381 -24.85 -58.03 11.45
CA LEU A 381 -26.23 -57.91 11.01
C LEU A 381 -26.75 -59.29 10.61
N SER A 382 -27.99 -59.62 10.96
CA SER A 382 -28.68 -60.83 10.50
C SER A 382 -30.14 -60.47 10.19
N LEU A 383 -30.40 -60.07 8.95
CA LEU A 383 -31.74 -59.86 8.39
C LEU A 383 -32.36 -61.16 7.92
N ALA A 384 -31.55 -62.07 7.37
CA ALA A 384 -31.94 -63.44 7.10
C ALA A 384 -31.67 -64.29 8.34
N GLN A 385 -32.66 -65.08 8.75
CA GLN A 385 -32.59 -65.90 9.97
C GLN A 385 -31.39 -66.85 9.93
N GLY A 386 -30.57 -66.83 10.99
CA GLY A 386 -29.42 -67.74 11.16
C GLY A 386 -28.20 -67.43 10.29
N LEU A 387 -28.23 -66.39 9.46
CA LEU A 387 -27.14 -66.03 8.56
C LEU A 387 -26.62 -64.63 8.93
N ALA A 388 -25.63 -64.55 9.82
CA ALA A 388 -25.01 -63.28 10.16
C ALA A 388 -23.96 -62.85 9.13
N VAL A 389 -23.84 -61.54 8.90
CA VAL A 389 -22.79 -60.90 8.10
C VAL A 389 -22.15 -59.78 8.92
N LEU A 390 -20.89 -59.45 8.63
CA LEU A 390 -20.27 -58.24 9.13
C LEU A 390 -20.88 -57.03 8.43
N THR A 391 -21.08 -55.96 9.18
CA THR A 391 -21.54 -54.68 8.66
C THR A 391 -20.59 -53.57 9.13
N PRO A 392 -19.37 -53.56 8.58
CA PRO A 392 -18.30 -52.70 9.07
C PRO A 392 -18.62 -51.21 8.94
N ALA A 393 -19.51 -50.84 8.02
CA ALA A 393 -19.94 -49.47 7.79
C ALA A 393 -21.46 -49.38 7.62
N LEU A 394 -22.10 -48.48 8.38
CA LEU A 394 -23.53 -48.21 8.32
C LEU A 394 -23.83 -46.72 8.55
N ALA A 395 -24.63 -46.12 7.67
CA ALA A 395 -25.27 -44.83 7.88
C ALA A 395 -26.79 -44.96 7.74
N ILE A 396 -27.50 -44.51 8.77
CA ILE A 396 -28.96 -44.37 8.77
C ILE A 396 -29.25 -42.90 9.02
N ASP A 397 -30.10 -42.30 8.20
CA ASP A 397 -30.72 -41.03 8.53
C ASP A 397 -31.80 -41.28 9.59
N ASP A 398 -31.55 -40.82 10.81
CA ASP A 398 -32.44 -41.05 11.95
C ASP A 398 -33.74 -40.24 11.87
N VAL A 399 -33.82 -39.23 11.01
CA VAL A 399 -35.01 -38.37 10.85
C VAL A 399 -35.95 -38.98 9.82
N ASP A 400 -35.41 -39.32 8.66
CA ASP A 400 -36.19 -39.90 7.56
C ASP A 400 -36.31 -41.44 7.69
N GLU A 401 -35.79 -42.02 8.78
CA GLU A 401 -35.65 -43.46 8.98
C GLU A 401 -35.01 -44.14 7.77
N THR A 402 -34.15 -43.48 7.00
CA THR A 402 -33.71 -43.96 5.68
C THR A 402 -32.31 -44.57 5.74
N LEU A 403 -32.12 -45.71 5.07
CA LEU A 403 -30.80 -46.32 4.92
C LEU A 403 -29.98 -45.54 3.90
N VAL A 404 -28.90 -44.88 4.33
CA VAL A 404 -28.06 -44.07 3.43
C VAL A 404 -26.87 -44.88 2.94
N TYR A 405 -26.22 -45.63 3.83
CA TYR A 405 -25.07 -46.48 3.51
C TYR A 405 -25.14 -47.78 4.29
N LEU A 406 -24.90 -48.91 3.63
CA LEU A 406 -24.78 -50.21 4.28
C LEU A 406 -23.74 -51.08 3.55
N GLU A 407 -22.69 -51.44 4.28
CA GLU A 407 -21.76 -52.47 3.84
C GLU A 407 -22.10 -53.80 4.51
N MET A 408 -22.08 -54.88 3.72
CA MET A 408 -22.24 -56.26 4.16
C MET A 408 -21.07 -57.11 3.66
N VAL A 409 -20.32 -57.70 4.59
CA VAL A 409 -19.16 -58.54 4.31
C VAL A 409 -19.34 -59.91 4.95
N GLY A 410 -19.10 -60.98 4.19
CA GLY A 410 -19.14 -62.33 4.74
C GLY A 410 -19.23 -63.44 3.69
N ALA A 411 -19.55 -64.65 4.14
CA ALA A 411 -19.76 -65.79 3.25
C ALA A 411 -20.81 -65.47 2.17
N LYS A 412 -20.53 -65.85 0.92
CA LYS A 412 -21.34 -65.49 -0.26
C LYS A 412 -22.83 -65.81 -0.10
N GLN A 413 -23.17 -66.96 0.49
CA GLN A 413 -24.56 -67.35 0.74
C GLN A 413 -25.21 -66.47 1.81
N SER A 414 -24.51 -66.18 2.91
CA SER A 414 -24.98 -65.30 3.97
C SER A 414 -25.23 -63.88 3.46
N VAL A 415 -24.30 -63.30 2.70
CA VAL A 415 -24.45 -61.95 2.13
C VAL A 415 -25.60 -61.90 1.13
N LYS A 416 -25.75 -62.91 0.26
CA LYS A 416 -26.89 -62.99 -0.67
C LYS A 416 -28.23 -63.10 0.06
N ALA A 417 -28.31 -63.91 1.11
CA ALA A 417 -29.54 -64.09 1.88
C ALA A 417 -29.95 -62.82 2.63
N ASN A 418 -29.00 -62.15 3.30
CA ASN A 418 -29.26 -60.86 3.96
C ASN A 418 -29.64 -59.77 2.97
N TRP A 419 -29.01 -59.77 1.79
CA TRP A 419 -29.39 -58.85 0.72
C TRP A 419 -30.80 -59.11 0.21
N ALA A 420 -31.16 -60.38 -0.03
CA ALA A 420 -32.50 -60.75 -0.45
C ALA A 420 -33.54 -60.40 0.62
N ALA A 421 -33.22 -60.57 1.90
CA ALA A 421 -34.07 -60.17 3.02
C ALA A 421 -34.26 -58.65 3.09
N LEU A 422 -33.20 -57.87 2.82
CA LEU A 422 -33.26 -56.41 2.76
C LEU A 422 -34.10 -55.91 1.56
N VAL A 423 -33.99 -56.55 0.41
CA VAL A 423 -34.69 -56.11 -0.82
C VAL A 423 -36.13 -56.63 -0.89
N GLY A 424 -36.40 -57.83 -0.37
CA GLY A 424 -37.68 -58.53 -0.49
C GLY A 424 -38.58 -58.47 0.75
N GLY A 425 -38.09 -57.98 1.90
CA GLY A 425 -38.75 -58.08 3.20
C GLY A 425 -39.83 -57.02 3.51
N GLY A 426 -40.17 -56.16 2.55
CA GLY A 426 -41.16 -55.08 2.71
C GLY A 426 -40.52 -53.68 2.74
N LYS A 427 -41.34 -52.65 2.96
CA LYS A 427 -40.86 -51.25 2.99
C LYS A 427 -40.16 -50.85 4.30
N VAL A 428 -40.23 -51.67 5.34
CA VAL A 428 -39.74 -51.32 6.69
C VAL A 428 -38.88 -52.45 7.24
N HIS A 429 -37.67 -52.13 7.69
CA HIS A 429 -36.72 -53.06 8.30
C HIS A 429 -36.28 -52.55 9.67
N TRP A 430 -35.76 -53.47 10.49
CA TRP A 430 -35.12 -53.12 11.76
C TRP A 430 -33.65 -53.54 11.72
N ILE A 431 -32.74 -52.59 11.91
CA ILE A 431 -31.31 -52.86 12.08
C ILE A 431 -30.94 -52.54 13.53
N GLY A 432 -30.76 -53.59 14.34
CA GLY A 432 -30.66 -53.45 15.78
C GLY A 432 -31.97 -52.90 16.37
N ARG A 433 -31.90 -51.78 17.09
CA ARG A 433 -33.07 -51.08 17.66
C ARG A 433 -33.60 -49.96 16.77
N LYS A 434 -33.04 -49.77 15.58
CA LYS A 434 -33.43 -48.68 14.66
C LYS A 434 -34.39 -49.20 13.61
N ARG A 435 -35.50 -48.49 13.45
CA ARG A 435 -36.45 -48.68 12.35
C ARG A 435 -35.90 -48.00 11.10
N ILE A 436 -36.06 -48.65 9.96
CA ILE A 436 -35.62 -48.16 8.67
C ILE A 436 -36.74 -48.32 7.66
N ARG A 437 -37.00 -47.31 6.83
CA ARG A 437 -37.85 -47.39 5.66
C ARG A 437 -36.98 -47.47 4.41
N LEU A 438 -37.22 -48.49 3.61
CA LEU A 438 -36.65 -48.68 2.29
C LEU A 438 -37.76 -48.50 1.27
N ASP A 439 -38.06 -47.24 0.94
CA ASP A 439 -39.07 -46.92 -0.08
C ASP A 439 -38.41 -47.00 -1.47
N GLY A 440 -38.24 -48.23 -1.96
CA GLY A 440 -37.74 -48.53 -3.30
C GLY A 440 -36.21 -48.46 -3.45
N MET A 441 -35.60 -49.62 -3.73
CA MET A 441 -34.19 -49.77 -4.13
C MET A 441 -33.77 -48.93 -5.36
N LYS A 442 -34.71 -48.25 -6.03
CA LYS A 442 -34.43 -47.37 -7.17
C LYS A 442 -33.60 -46.16 -6.76
N GLU A 443 -33.63 -45.76 -5.50
CA GLU A 443 -32.85 -44.64 -4.97
C GLU A 443 -31.47 -45.06 -4.45
N HIS A 444 -31.04 -46.30 -4.68
CA HIS A 444 -29.74 -46.79 -4.22
C HIS A 444 -28.92 -47.42 -5.34
N VAL A 445 -27.60 -47.27 -5.24
CA VAL A 445 -26.59 -47.96 -6.05
C VAL A 445 -26.05 -49.13 -5.24
N LYS A 446 -25.95 -50.28 -5.90
CA LYS A 446 -25.35 -51.49 -5.33
C LYS A 446 -23.97 -51.70 -5.94
N ILE A 447 -22.95 -51.81 -5.10
CA ILE A 447 -21.60 -52.20 -5.50
C ILE A 447 -21.33 -53.60 -4.95
N GLN A 448 -20.69 -54.45 -5.75
CA GLN A 448 -20.41 -55.83 -5.37
C GLN A 448 -18.98 -56.20 -5.72
N ALA A 449 -18.26 -56.79 -4.77
CA ALA A 449 -16.94 -57.33 -4.96
C ALA A 449 -16.82 -58.73 -4.34
N THR A 450 -15.96 -59.56 -4.91
CA THR A 450 -15.53 -60.83 -4.30
C THR A 450 -14.16 -60.62 -3.69
N LEU A 451 -14.00 -60.92 -2.40
CA LEU A 451 -12.75 -60.75 -1.68
C LEU A 451 -11.82 -61.96 -1.92
N PRO A 452 -10.48 -61.79 -1.78
CA PRO A 452 -9.51 -62.87 -1.98
C PRO A 452 -9.76 -64.12 -1.12
N CYS A 453 -10.40 -63.96 0.04
CA CYS A 453 -10.79 -65.04 0.95
C CYS A 453 -12.09 -65.78 0.54
N GLY A 454 -12.63 -65.52 -0.66
CA GLY A 454 -13.86 -66.14 -1.17
C GLY A 454 -15.17 -65.55 -0.60
N TRP A 455 -15.06 -64.51 0.22
CA TRP A 455 -16.20 -63.78 0.77
C TRP A 455 -16.78 -62.79 -0.24
N ALA A 456 -18.03 -62.38 -0.03
CA ALA A 456 -18.67 -61.31 -0.78
C ALA A 456 -18.65 -60.01 0.05
N ASN A 457 -18.37 -58.88 -0.62
CA ASN A 457 -18.60 -57.54 -0.11
C ASN A 457 -19.71 -56.89 -0.96
N HIS A 458 -20.85 -56.60 -0.36
CA HIS A 458 -21.92 -55.84 -0.99
C HIS A 458 -22.10 -54.51 -0.26
N ILE A 459 -22.05 -53.41 -1.01
CA ILE A 459 -22.28 -52.07 -0.51
C ILE A 459 -23.56 -51.52 -1.14
N LEU A 460 -24.42 -50.93 -0.31
CA LEU A 460 -25.58 -50.15 -0.72
C LEU A 460 -25.32 -48.68 -0.40
N ILE A 461 -25.47 -47.81 -1.40
CA ILE A 461 -25.30 -46.36 -1.25
C ILE A 461 -26.54 -45.67 -1.80
N HIS A 462 -27.15 -44.76 -1.03
CA HIS A 462 -28.25 -43.94 -1.53
C HIS A 462 -27.73 -42.97 -2.62
N LYS A 463 -28.48 -42.80 -3.71
CA LYS A 463 -28.08 -41.99 -4.88
C LYS A 463 -27.76 -40.54 -4.52
N GLN A 464 -28.49 -39.95 -3.57
CA GLN A 464 -28.18 -38.61 -3.05
C GLN A 464 -26.85 -38.53 -2.31
N ALA A 465 -26.43 -39.59 -1.61
CA ALA A 465 -25.09 -39.66 -1.01
C ALA A 465 -24.00 -39.90 -2.06
N SER A 466 -24.32 -40.64 -3.13
CA SER A 466 -23.40 -40.92 -4.24
C SER A 466 -23.13 -39.71 -5.14
N LEU A 467 -24.02 -38.70 -5.18
CA LEU A 467 -23.92 -37.56 -6.09
C LEU A 467 -22.79 -36.58 -5.73
N LYS A 468 -22.26 -36.58 -4.50
CA LYS A 468 -21.08 -35.77 -4.12
C LYS A 468 -19.72 -36.43 -4.47
N GLU A 469 -19.67 -37.73 -4.78
CA GLU A 469 -18.40 -38.48 -4.94
C GLU A 469 -18.25 -39.25 -6.28
N MET A 470 -19.11 -39.04 -7.28
CA MET A 470 -18.85 -39.59 -8.62
C MET A 470 -17.74 -38.81 -9.35
N ASN A 471 -16.51 -38.90 -8.86
CA ASN A 471 -15.32 -38.81 -9.70
C ASN A 471 -14.81 -40.25 -9.90
N PRO A 472 -14.97 -40.85 -11.09
CA PRO A 472 -14.71 -42.29 -11.32
C PRO A 472 -13.23 -42.72 -11.21
N GLU A 473 -12.32 -41.82 -10.85
CA GLU A 473 -10.86 -42.06 -10.86
C GLU A 473 -10.19 -42.17 -9.48
N GLN A 474 -10.93 -42.12 -8.36
CA GLN A 474 -10.34 -42.38 -7.03
C GLN A 474 -11.04 -43.54 -6.33
N PRO A 475 -10.31 -44.62 -5.97
CA PRO A 475 -10.82 -45.63 -5.06
C PRO A 475 -10.83 -45.07 -3.63
N PHE A 476 -11.85 -45.46 -2.86
CA PHE A 476 -12.03 -45.16 -1.42
C PHE A 476 -10.78 -45.46 -0.59
#